data_AF-A0A7M7NAB9-F1
#
_entry.id   AF-A0A7M7NAB9-F1
#
_cell.length_a   1.000
_cell.length_b   1.000
_cell.length_c   1.000
_cell.angle_alpha   90.00
_cell.angle_beta   90.00
_cell.angle_gamma   90.00
#
_symmetry.space_group_name_H-M   'P 1'
#
loop_
_entity.id
_entity.type
_entity.pdbx_description
1 polymer ?
#
loop_
_entity_poly.entity_id
_entity_poly.type
_entity_poly.pdbx_seq_one_letter_code
_entity_poly.pdbx_strand_id
1 'polypeptide(L)'
;MVFIKPNKTRLNWSSRDPYTCLSQNISKNLAPTSNVFSTAEVINAKASYKVNDTLQIRITARDVNNVIKTCGGDYFRVKLYTAETQSSWSIDVTNDLGNGSYIADVTLRWPGKVAVIVTLVHSSEALRVLRRIRDLEPGRTVFKGRYLRTLDSGVETSEDVMCLPKVIRNHSLCNFTDERLGYPWFCVAPSKETLSCADWKLYVNDPKLSEKYTIRAVSKEELNIFKM
;
A
#
# COMPACT_ATOMS: atom_id res chain seq x y z
N MET A 1 10.18 27.37 6.69
CA MET A 1 10.21 26.12 7.49
C MET A 1 11.35 25.25 6.96
N VAL A 2 12.41 25.04 7.75
CA VAL A 2 13.62 24.33 7.32
C VAL A 2 13.41 22.84 7.59
N PHE A 3 13.33 22.03 6.54
CA PHE A 3 13.31 20.58 6.67
C PHE A 3 14.73 20.09 6.98
N ILE A 4 15.03 19.91 8.26
CA ILE A 4 16.21 19.18 8.71
C ILE A 4 15.94 17.70 8.46
N LYS A 5 16.72 17.08 7.58
CA LYS A 5 16.73 15.61 7.43
C LYS A 5 16.93 14.99 8.82
N PRO A 6 16.03 14.11 9.30
CA PRO A 6 16.29 13.40 10.54
C PRO A 6 17.59 12.62 10.38
N ASN A 7 18.50 12.86 11.32
CA ASN A 7 19.76 12.15 11.43
C ASN A 7 19.47 10.65 11.42
N LYS A 8 20.24 9.86 10.65
CA LYS A 8 20.12 8.39 10.61
C LYS A 8 20.48 7.80 11.99
N THR A 9 19.59 7.87 12.96
CA THR A 9 19.60 6.96 14.10
C THR A 9 19.20 5.60 13.55
N ARG A 10 20.21 4.77 13.27
CA ARG A 10 20.01 3.33 13.10
C ARG A 10 19.27 2.84 14.35
N LEU A 11 18.00 2.50 14.18
CA LEU A 11 17.33 1.58 15.09
C LEU A 11 18.14 0.27 14.98
N ASN A 12 18.85 -0.08 16.05
CA ASN A 12 19.58 -1.34 16.14
C ASN A 12 18.56 -2.50 16.20
N TRP A 13 18.09 -2.93 15.04
CA TRP A 13 17.55 -4.27 14.86
C TRP A 13 18.70 -5.28 15.03
N SER A 14 18.41 -6.39 15.71
CA SER A 14 19.35 -7.49 15.94
C SER A 14 20.08 -7.90 14.65
N SER A 15 21.35 -8.28 14.80
CA SER A 15 22.33 -8.54 13.73
C SER A 15 22.07 -9.79 12.86
N ARG A 16 20.82 -10.23 12.73
CA ARG A 16 20.41 -11.16 11.66
C ARG A 16 19.59 -10.36 10.68
N ASP A 17 20.20 -10.01 9.56
CA ASP A 17 19.62 -9.19 8.50
C ASP A 17 18.32 -9.86 7.97
N PRO A 18 17.11 -9.43 8.39
CA PRO A 18 15.84 -10.03 7.97
C PRO A 18 15.54 -9.73 6.48
N TYR A 19 16.38 -8.91 5.85
CA TYR A 19 16.22 -8.39 4.51
C TYR A 19 16.92 -9.21 3.43
N THR A 20 17.66 -10.27 3.77
CA THR A 20 18.31 -11.14 2.76
C THR A 20 17.30 -11.69 1.75
N CYS A 21 16.10 -12.06 2.19
CA CYS A 21 15.01 -12.46 1.29
C CYS A 21 14.33 -11.30 0.56
N LEU A 22 14.33 -10.09 1.13
CA LEU A 22 13.73 -8.89 0.53
C LEU A 22 14.64 -8.23 -0.52
N SER A 23 15.93 -8.59 -0.52
CA SER A 23 16.97 -8.05 -1.41
C SER A 23 17.04 -8.70 -2.79
N GLN A 24 16.35 -9.83 -3.00
CA GLN A 24 16.35 -10.50 -4.30
C GLN A 24 15.50 -9.69 -5.28
N ASN A 25 16.13 -9.20 -6.35
CA ASN A 25 15.42 -8.65 -7.51
C ASN A 25 14.33 -9.65 -7.92
N ILE A 26 13.14 -9.13 -8.27
CA ILE A 26 12.00 -9.90 -8.81
C ILE A 26 12.46 -10.50 -10.16
N SER A 27 13.22 -11.58 -10.10
CA SER A 27 13.88 -12.22 -11.23
C SER A 27 13.25 -13.59 -11.41
N LYS A 28 12.42 -13.71 -12.46
CA LYS A 28 12.01 -14.94 -13.16
C LYS A 28 12.02 -16.21 -12.29
N ASN A 29 11.11 -16.28 -11.33
CA ASN A 29 10.53 -17.47 -10.69
C ASN A 29 9.88 -17.04 -9.37
N LEU A 30 8.80 -16.27 -9.47
CA LEU A 30 8.03 -15.94 -8.27
C LEU A 30 7.17 -17.14 -7.89
N ALA A 31 7.43 -17.66 -6.70
CA ALA A 31 6.53 -18.56 -6.01
C ALA A 31 5.89 -17.76 -4.86
N PRO A 32 4.85 -16.95 -5.15
CA PRO A 32 4.22 -16.14 -4.13
C PRO A 32 3.47 -17.02 -3.13
N THR A 33 3.27 -16.47 -1.95
CA THR A 33 2.49 -17.11 -0.89
C THR A 33 1.09 -17.41 -1.39
N SER A 34 0.64 -18.65 -1.18
CA SER A 34 -0.68 -19.13 -1.54
C SER A 34 -1.60 -19.14 -0.34
N ASN A 35 -2.81 -18.59 -0.50
CA ASN A 35 -3.86 -18.70 0.52
C ASN A 35 -4.44 -20.12 0.66
N VAL A 36 -4.30 -20.97 -0.37
CA VAL A 36 -4.80 -22.36 -0.39
C VAL A 36 -3.89 -23.29 0.40
N PHE A 37 -2.57 -23.16 0.22
CA PHE A 37 -1.60 -24.07 0.84
C PHE A 37 -1.13 -23.60 2.23
N SER A 38 -1.17 -22.31 2.52
CA SER A 38 -0.79 -21.80 3.83
C SER A 38 -1.76 -22.28 4.91
N THR A 39 -1.23 -22.62 6.08
CA THR A 39 -2.03 -23.17 7.19
C THR A 39 -2.01 -22.27 8.40
N ALA A 40 -3.06 -22.33 9.21
CA ALA A 40 -3.13 -21.64 10.49
C ALA A 40 -3.68 -22.58 11.57
N GLU A 41 -3.11 -22.51 12.77
CA GLU A 41 -3.49 -23.34 13.91
C GLU A 41 -3.49 -22.54 15.21
N VAL A 42 -4.44 -22.83 16.10
CA VAL A 42 -4.47 -22.27 17.46
C VAL A 42 -3.54 -23.12 18.33
N ILE A 43 -2.41 -22.54 18.74
CA ILE A 43 -1.35 -23.28 19.45
C ILE A 43 -1.52 -23.32 20.96
N ASN A 44 -2.45 -22.53 21.51
CA ASN A 44 -2.81 -22.53 22.93
C ASN A 44 -4.25 -23.00 23.17
N ALA A 45 -4.67 -24.02 22.42
CA ALA A 45 -6.03 -24.55 22.45
C ALA A 45 -6.45 -25.00 23.87
N LYS A 46 -7.64 -24.54 24.32
CA LYS A 46 -8.27 -24.94 25.59
C LYS A 46 -9.69 -25.43 25.34
N ALA A 47 -10.22 -26.22 26.29
CA ALA A 47 -11.61 -26.68 26.27
C ALA A 47 -12.62 -25.53 26.35
N SER A 48 -12.27 -24.45 27.04
CA SER A 48 -13.06 -23.22 27.12
C SER A 48 -12.17 -22.00 27.35
N TYR A 49 -12.69 -20.83 27.00
CA TYR A 49 -12.01 -19.55 27.16
C TYR A 49 -12.93 -18.56 27.87
N LYS A 50 -12.33 -17.59 28.55
CA LYS A 50 -13.02 -16.43 29.12
C LYS A 50 -12.89 -15.24 28.18
N VAL A 51 -13.81 -14.28 28.34
CA VAL A 51 -13.63 -12.96 27.72
C VAL A 51 -12.32 -12.36 28.22
N ASN A 52 -11.59 -11.72 27.30
CA ASN A 52 -10.23 -11.21 27.45
C ASN A 52 -9.10 -12.26 27.48
N ASP A 53 -9.41 -13.55 27.38
CA ASP A 53 -8.36 -14.53 27.05
C ASP A 53 -7.77 -14.24 25.67
N THR A 54 -6.50 -14.60 25.48
CA THR A 54 -5.79 -14.43 24.21
C THR A 54 -5.61 -15.77 23.52
N LEU A 55 -6.06 -15.86 22.27
CA LEU A 55 -5.74 -16.95 21.36
C LEU A 55 -4.40 -16.66 20.69
N GLN A 56 -3.51 -17.64 20.71
CA GLN A 56 -2.27 -17.59 19.97
C GLN A 56 -2.39 -18.48 18.74
N ILE A 57 -2.20 -17.88 17.57
CA ILE A 57 -2.36 -18.54 16.27
C ILE A 57 -1.00 -18.57 15.59
N ARG A 58 -0.55 -19.76 15.20
CA ARG A 58 0.60 -19.93 14.32
C ARG A 58 0.13 -20.02 12.88
N ILE A 59 0.74 -19.23 12.02
CA ILE A 59 0.52 -19.26 10.57
C ILE A 59 1.80 -19.78 9.93
N THR A 60 1.69 -20.79 9.06
CA THR A 60 2.80 -21.32 8.26
C THR A 60 2.54 -21.00 6.80
N ALA A 61 3.31 -20.06 6.25
CA ALA A 61 3.16 -19.63 4.87
C ALA A 61 3.76 -20.68 3.92
N ARG A 62 3.02 -20.98 2.85
CA ARG A 62 3.47 -21.82 1.74
C ARG A 62 3.28 -21.11 0.43
N ASP A 63 4.14 -21.40 -0.52
CA ASP A 63 3.99 -20.89 -1.88
C ASP A 63 2.93 -21.66 -2.68
N VAL A 64 2.68 -21.23 -3.91
CA VAL A 64 1.79 -21.89 -4.89
C VAL A 64 2.22 -23.31 -5.28
N ASN A 65 3.42 -23.75 -4.92
CA ASN A 65 3.90 -25.11 -5.12
C ASN A 65 3.83 -25.94 -3.82
N ASN A 66 3.14 -25.45 -2.80
CA ASN A 66 3.01 -26.05 -1.47
C ASN A 66 4.35 -26.21 -0.70
N VAL A 67 5.35 -25.42 -1.06
CA VAL A 67 6.65 -25.39 -0.39
C VAL A 67 6.58 -24.39 0.78
N ILE A 68 7.08 -24.79 1.95
CA ILE A 68 7.16 -23.93 3.12
C ILE A 68 8.08 -22.74 2.81
N LYS A 69 7.60 -21.54 3.07
CA LYS A 69 8.42 -20.33 2.90
C LYS A 69 9.53 -20.32 3.93
N THR A 70 10.70 -19.87 3.51
CA THR A 70 11.88 -19.70 4.37
C THR A 70 12.06 -18.25 4.83
N CYS A 71 11.14 -17.37 4.42
CA CYS A 71 11.25 -15.93 4.57
C CYS A 71 9.90 -15.34 4.95
N GLY A 72 9.93 -14.32 5.79
CA GLY A 72 8.75 -13.53 6.17
C GLY A 72 8.36 -12.44 5.17
N GLY A 73 7.57 -11.48 5.66
CA GLY A 73 7.17 -10.26 4.96
C GLY A 73 5.80 -10.33 4.28
N ASP A 74 5.03 -11.38 4.49
CA ASP A 74 3.62 -11.46 4.06
C ASP A 74 2.73 -10.61 4.97
N TYR A 75 1.62 -10.12 4.41
CA TYR A 75 0.60 -9.42 5.16
C TYR A 75 -0.58 -10.35 5.44
N PHE A 76 -0.61 -10.89 6.67
CA PHE A 76 -1.74 -11.65 7.18
C PHE A 76 -2.62 -10.79 8.09
N ARG A 77 -3.92 -11.10 8.08
CA ARG A 77 -4.92 -10.56 9.00
C ARG A 77 -5.70 -11.70 9.64
N VAL A 78 -5.94 -11.61 10.94
CA VAL A 78 -6.83 -12.52 11.65
C VAL A 78 -8.13 -11.81 11.97
N LYS A 79 -9.26 -12.48 11.72
CA LYS A 79 -10.60 -12.04 12.07
C LYS A 79 -11.26 -13.06 12.99
N LEU A 80 -11.77 -12.59 14.12
CA LEU A 80 -12.73 -13.30 14.96
C LEU A 80 -14.14 -13.01 14.45
N TYR A 81 -14.98 -14.03 14.35
CA TYR A 81 -16.36 -13.90 13.89
C TYR A 81 -17.32 -14.82 14.63
N THR A 82 -18.47 -14.31 15.05
CA THR A 82 -19.58 -15.09 15.60
C THR A 82 -20.79 -14.88 14.72
N ALA A 83 -21.34 -15.96 14.17
CA ALA A 83 -22.42 -15.87 13.19
C ALA A 83 -23.74 -15.42 13.82
N GLU A 84 -24.02 -15.90 15.03
CA GLU A 84 -25.28 -15.68 15.75
C GLU A 84 -25.51 -14.21 16.09
N THR A 85 -24.46 -13.50 16.48
CA THR A 85 -24.50 -12.07 16.85
C THR A 85 -23.94 -11.16 15.77
N GLN A 86 -23.46 -11.72 14.65
CA GLN A 86 -22.72 -11.03 13.61
C GLN A 86 -21.55 -10.18 14.13
N SER A 87 -21.03 -10.51 15.31
CA SER A 87 -19.93 -9.78 15.93
C SER A 87 -18.61 -10.12 15.28
N SER A 88 -17.76 -9.11 15.06
CA SER A 88 -16.44 -9.34 14.48
C SER A 88 -15.37 -8.38 15.00
N TRP A 89 -14.14 -8.87 15.01
CA TRP A 89 -12.94 -8.12 15.38
C TRP A 89 -11.79 -8.61 14.53
N SER A 90 -10.95 -7.71 14.03
CA SER A 90 -9.77 -8.09 13.24
C SER A 90 -8.50 -7.43 13.73
N ILE A 91 -7.38 -8.11 13.55
CA ILE A 91 -6.04 -7.62 13.86
C ILE A 91 -5.07 -8.00 12.74
N ASP A 92 -4.15 -7.09 12.44
CA ASP A 92 -3.05 -7.33 11.52
C ASP A 92 -1.94 -8.09 12.24
N VAL A 93 -1.38 -9.11 11.58
CA VAL A 93 -0.33 -9.95 12.17
C VAL A 93 1.00 -9.22 12.08
N THR A 94 1.56 -8.86 13.24
CA THR A 94 2.80 -8.07 13.34
C THR A 94 4.02 -8.88 13.78
N ASN A 95 3.82 -10.05 14.39
CA ASN A 95 4.90 -10.90 14.86
C ASN A 95 5.30 -11.92 13.78
N ASP A 96 6.14 -11.45 12.87
CA ASP A 96 6.80 -12.24 11.82
C ASP A 96 8.09 -12.87 12.37
N LEU A 97 8.21 -14.20 12.31
CA LEU A 97 9.39 -14.92 12.80
C LEU A 97 10.56 -14.92 11.80
N GLY A 98 10.36 -14.35 10.61
CA GLY A 98 11.37 -14.19 9.56
C GLY A 98 11.67 -15.48 8.77
N ASN A 99 11.07 -16.60 9.14
CA ASN A 99 11.31 -17.92 8.56
C ASN A 99 10.07 -18.49 7.82
N GLY A 100 9.16 -17.62 7.38
CA GLY A 100 7.89 -18.00 6.76
C GLY A 100 6.80 -18.42 7.75
N SER A 101 7.06 -18.32 9.05
CA SER A 101 6.05 -18.51 10.11
C SER A 101 5.72 -17.19 10.80
N TYR A 102 4.48 -17.05 11.24
CA TYR A 102 3.96 -15.86 11.91
C TYR A 102 3.18 -16.26 13.15
N ILE A 103 3.17 -15.39 14.16
CA ILE A 103 2.35 -15.55 15.36
C ILE A 103 1.35 -14.39 15.43
N ALA A 104 0.09 -14.71 15.68
CA ALA A 104 -0.94 -13.71 15.95
C ALA A 104 -1.51 -13.94 17.34
N ASP A 105 -1.45 -12.91 18.18
CA ASP A 105 -2.09 -12.89 19.49
C ASP A 105 -3.41 -12.11 19.38
N VAL A 106 -4.53 -12.79 19.59
CA VAL A 106 -5.87 -12.23 19.37
C VAL A 106 -6.73 -12.38 20.62
N THR A 107 -7.13 -11.24 21.18
CA THR A 107 -7.99 -11.20 22.37
C THR A 107 -9.44 -11.54 22.04
N LEU A 108 -10.04 -12.45 22.78
CA LEU A 108 -11.47 -12.79 22.70
C LEU A 108 -12.29 -11.69 23.37
N ARG A 109 -13.09 -10.96 22.59
CA ARG A 109 -13.77 -9.74 23.05
C ARG A 109 -15.21 -9.94 23.54
N TRP A 110 -15.82 -11.09 23.29
CA TRP A 110 -17.22 -11.37 23.64
C TRP A 110 -17.43 -12.87 23.91
N PRO A 111 -18.48 -13.25 24.65
CA PRO A 111 -18.84 -14.66 24.88
C PRO A 111 -19.51 -15.26 23.64
N GLY A 112 -19.34 -16.57 23.44
CA GLY A 112 -20.00 -17.34 22.39
C GLY A 112 -19.04 -18.22 21.60
N LYS A 113 -19.56 -18.90 20.57
CA LYS A 113 -18.73 -19.65 19.62
C LYS A 113 -18.08 -18.66 18.65
N VAL A 114 -16.76 -18.65 18.60
CA VAL A 114 -15.99 -17.73 17.76
C VAL A 114 -15.25 -18.54 16.69
N ALA A 115 -15.47 -18.21 15.43
CA ALA A 115 -14.65 -18.67 14.32
C ALA A 115 -13.41 -17.80 14.19
N VAL A 116 -12.26 -18.43 13.99
CA VAL A 116 -11.00 -17.77 13.67
C VAL A 116 -10.78 -17.87 12.17
N ILE A 117 -10.69 -16.73 11.50
CA ILE A 117 -10.48 -16.63 10.05
C ILE A 117 -9.14 -15.95 9.83
N VAL A 118 -8.22 -16.65 9.16
CA VAL A 118 -6.93 -16.07 8.75
C VAL A 118 -6.99 -15.75 7.27
N THR A 119 -6.58 -14.54 6.91
CA THR A 119 -6.58 -14.05 5.53
C THR A 119 -5.18 -13.60 5.15
N LEU A 120 -4.64 -14.17 4.07
CA LEU A 120 -3.51 -13.59 3.35
C LEU A 120 -4.05 -12.36 2.60
N VAL A 121 -3.72 -11.16 3.08
CA VAL A 121 -4.14 -9.91 2.42
C VAL A 121 -3.24 -9.66 1.23
N HIS A 122 -1.92 -9.73 1.42
CA HIS A 122 -0.93 -9.64 0.36
C HIS A 122 0.27 -10.54 0.67
N SER A 123 0.75 -11.28 -0.33
CA SER A 123 2.04 -11.97 -0.24
C SER A 123 3.19 -10.97 -0.15
N SER A 124 4.32 -11.42 0.38
CA SER A 124 5.56 -10.63 0.44
C SER A 124 6.00 -10.16 -0.95
N GLU A 125 5.72 -10.96 -1.97
CA GLU A 125 5.95 -10.69 -3.39
C GLU A 125 5.07 -9.54 -3.88
N ALA A 126 3.76 -9.59 -3.59
CA ALA A 126 2.83 -8.49 -3.89
C ALA A 126 3.26 -7.19 -3.21
N LEU A 127 3.67 -7.25 -1.93
CA LEU A 127 4.15 -6.08 -1.21
C LEU A 127 5.43 -5.48 -1.81
N ARG A 128 6.35 -6.31 -2.35
CA ARG A 128 7.52 -5.81 -3.08
C ARG A 128 7.11 -5.06 -4.35
N VAL A 129 6.16 -5.60 -5.12
CA VAL A 129 5.60 -4.90 -6.29
C VAL A 129 4.97 -3.57 -5.88
N LEU A 130 4.11 -3.56 -4.86
CA LEU A 130 3.46 -2.34 -4.36
C LEU A 130 4.48 -1.29 -3.88
N ARG A 131 5.54 -1.70 -3.17
CA ARG A 131 6.63 -0.79 -2.76
C ARG A 131 7.36 -0.22 -3.96
N ARG A 132 7.74 -1.06 -4.92
CA ARG A 132 8.42 -0.63 -6.15
C ARG A 132 7.55 0.36 -6.93
N ILE A 133 6.25 0.08 -7.10
CA ILE A 133 5.32 0.99 -7.77
C ILE A 133 5.18 2.29 -6.99
N ARG A 134 5.04 2.26 -5.66
CA ARG A 134 5.03 3.49 -4.84
C ARG A 134 6.30 4.33 -5.06
N ASP A 135 7.45 3.68 -5.16
CA ASP A 135 8.73 4.37 -5.30
C ASP A 135 8.96 4.89 -6.73
N LEU A 136 8.49 4.16 -7.75
CA LEU A 136 8.49 4.60 -9.14
C LEU A 136 7.44 5.70 -9.40
N GLU A 137 6.25 5.57 -8.81
CA GLU A 137 5.01 6.32 -9.08
C GLU A 137 4.44 6.91 -7.77
N PRO A 138 5.12 7.86 -7.11
CA PRO A 138 4.66 8.39 -5.82
C PRO A 138 3.30 9.08 -5.92
N GLY A 139 2.97 9.66 -7.09
CA GLY A 139 1.69 10.30 -7.34
C GLY A 139 0.50 9.34 -7.40
N ARG A 140 0.72 8.05 -7.75
CA ARG A 140 -0.26 6.95 -7.96
C ARG A 140 -1.39 7.21 -8.97
N THR A 141 -1.79 8.46 -9.12
CA THR A 141 -2.82 9.02 -9.97
C THR A 141 -2.26 10.26 -10.62
N VAL A 142 -2.62 10.47 -11.88
CA VAL A 142 -2.28 11.70 -12.60
C VAL A 142 -3.47 12.65 -12.53
N PHE A 143 -3.19 13.88 -12.09
CA PHE A 143 -4.16 14.95 -12.06
C PHE A 143 -3.87 15.96 -13.17
N LYS A 144 -4.95 16.50 -13.76
CA LYS A 144 -4.90 17.64 -14.66
C LYS A 144 -5.51 18.85 -13.99
N GLY A 145 -4.74 19.93 -13.88
CA GLY A 145 -5.22 21.23 -13.45
C GLY A 145 -5.76 22.01 -14.64
N ARG A 146 -6.93 22.62 -14.49
CA ARG A 146 -7.54 23.47 -15.50
C ARG A 146 -7.34 24.93 -15.14
N TYR A 147 -6.67 25.65 -16.04
CA TYR A 147 -6.67 27.11 -16.06
C TYR A 147 -7.81 27.59 -16.96
N LEU A 148 -8.57 28.57 -16.52
CA LEU A 148 -9.70 29.13 -17.25
C LEU A 148 -9.82 30.63 -16.97
N ARG A 149 -9.81 31.42 -18.04
CA ARG A 149 -10.01 32.87 -18.02
C ARG A 149 -10.94 33.29 -19.15
N THR A 150 -11.85 34.22 -18.88
CA THR A 150 -12.61 34.93 -19.90
C THR A 150 -11.82 36.18 -20.28
N LEU A 151 -11.50 36.33 -21.56
CA LEU A 151 -10.79 37.49 -22.09
C LEU A 151 -11.72 38.71 -22.19
N ASP A 152 -11.14 39.90 -22.30
CA ASP A 152 -11.90 41.16 -22.44
C ASP A 152 -12.79 41.16 -23.71
N SER A 153 -12.44 40.36 -24.71
CA SER A 153 -13.25 40.12 -25.92
C SER A 153 -14.47 39.23 -25.67
N GLY A 154 -14.70 38.75 -24.44
CA GLY A 154 -15.75 37.79 -24.09
C GLY A 154 -15.42 36.33 -24.43
N VAL A 155 -14.24 36.06 -25.02
CA VAL A 155 -13.83 34.71 -25.41
C VAL A 155 -13.24 33.96 -24.22
N GLU A 156 -13.72 32.75 -23.96
CA GLU A 156 -13.12 31.87 -22.94
C GLU A 156 -11.86 31.18 -23.46
N THR A 157 -10.79 31.24 -22.67
CA THR A 157 -9.55 30.50 -22.91
C THR A 157 -9.30 29.54 -21.76
N SER A 158 -8.98 28.29 -22.08
CA SER A 158 -8.67 27.26 -21.09
C SER A 158 -7.48 26.40 -21.50
N GLU A 159 -6.79 25.85 -20.51
CA GLU A 159 -5.68 24.92 -20.69
C GLU A 159 -5.66 23.90 -19.56
N ASP A 160 -5.59 22.62 -19.92
CA ASP A 160 -5.46 21.50 -18.98
C ASP A 160 -3.99 21.03 -18.95
N VAL A 161 -3.35 21.14 -17.79
CA VAL A 161 -1.92 20.81 -17.59
C VAL A 161 -1.75 19.73 -16.53
N MET A 162 -0.58 19.08 -16.46
CA MET A 162 -0.31 18.10 -15.40
C MET A 162 -0.06 18.76 -14.03
N CYS A 163 -0.63 18.16 -12.99
CA CYS A 163 -0.33 18.44 -11.60
C CYS A 163 0.34 17.23 -10.94
N LEU A 164 1.18 17.50 -9.93
CA LEU A 164 2.00 16.50 -9.24
C LEU A 164 2.86 15.62 -10.16
N PRO A 165 3.50 16.13 -11.24
CA PRO A 165 4.30 15.29 -12.11
C PRO A 165 5.50 14.71 -11.34
N LYS A 166 5.79 13.41 -11.54
CA LYS A 166 6.85 12.65 -10.85
C LYS A 166 8.21 13.34 -10.75
N VAL A 167 8.58 14.10 -11.76
CA VAL A 167 9.91 14.67 -11.91
C VAL A 167 9.73 16.04 -12.51
N ILE A 168 9.71 17.04 -11.62
CA ILE A 168 9.80 18.44 -11.98
C ILE A 168 11.27 18.69 -12.36
N ARG A 169 11.64 18.32 -13.58
CA ARG A 169 12.85 18.86 -14.21
C ARG A 169 12.39 19.60 -15.45
N ASN A 170 12.74 20.89 -15.53
CA ASN A 170 12.61 21.74 -16.72
C ASN A 170 11.20 22.30 -17.04
N HIS A 171 10.29 22.42 -16.06
CA HIS A 171 9.03 23.15 -16.24
C HIS A 171 8.87 24.27 -15.21
N SER A 172 8.35 25.41 -15.63
CA SER A 172 7.79 26.42 -14.72
C SER A 172 6.55 25.86 -14.03
N LEU A 173 6.37 26.17 -12.75
CA LEU A 173 5.30 25.62 -11.94
C LEU A 173 4.50 26.71 -11.23
N CYS A 174 3.21 26.44 -11.06
CA CYS A 174 2.34 27.12 -10.12
C CYS A 174 2.26 26.31 -8.83
N ASN A 175 2.45 26.99 -7.69
CA ASN A 175 2.35 26.40 -6.35
C ASN A 175 0.97 26.71 -5.74
N PHE A 176 0.19 25.66 -5.47
CA PHE A 176 -1.13 25.73 -4.83
C PHE A 176 -1.17 24.94 -3.52
N THR A 177 -0.02 24.76 -2.88
CA THR A 177 0.10 24.08 -1.59
C THR A 177 -0.75 24.79 -0.54
N ASP A 178 -1.68 24.06 0.09
CA ASP A 178 -2.40 24.55 1.27
C ASP A 178 -1.50 24.38 2.49
N GLU A 179 -0.99 25.49 3.03
CA GLU A 179 -0.09 25.52 4.18
C GLU A 179 -0.71 24.91 5.44
N ARG A 180 -2.03 25.00 5.61
CA ARG A 180 -2.74 24.45 6.78
C ARG A 180 -2.72 22.92 6.75
N LEU A 181 -2.83 22.34 5.56
CA LEU A 181 -2.88 20.90 5.38
C LEU A 181 -1.47 20.29 5.20
N GLY A 182 -0.49 21.10 4.83
CA GLY A 182 0.89 20.65 4.61
C GLY A 182 1.07 19.71 3.41
N TYR A 183 0.05 19.59 2.54
CA TYR A 183 0.11 18.76 1.35
C TYR A 183 0.58 19.59 0.15
N PRO A 184 1.80 19.32 -0.38
CA PRO A 184 2.30 20.04 -1.53
C PRO A 184 1.41 19.81 -2.76
N TRP A 185 1.02 20.90 -3.43
CA TRP A 185 0.28 20.83 -4.69
C TRP A 185 0.91 21.74 -5.74
N PHE A 186 1.42 21.14 -6.81
CA PHE A 186 2.11 21.86 -7.88
C PHE A 186 1.55 21.45 -9.23
N CYS A 187 1.31 22.42 -10.09
CA CYS A 187 0.92 22.19 -11.49
C CYS A 187 1.90 22.89 -12.42
N VAL A 188 2.08 22.36 -13.63
CA VAL A 188 2.85 23.04 -14.68
C VAL A 188 2.19 24.38 -14.98
N ALA A 189 2.97 25.45 -15.11
CA ALA A 189 2.41 26.75 -15.49
C ALA A 189 1.80 26.67 -16.89
N PRO A 190 0.69 27.37 -17.17
CA PRO A 190 0.06 27.34 -18.48
C PRO A 190 1.03 27.83 -19.56
N SER A 191 0.99 27.19 -20.73
CA SER A 191 1.81 27.58 -21.88
C SER A 191 1.20 28.72 -22.68
N LYS A 192 -0.12 28.93 -22.59
CA LYS A 192 -0.80 30.06 -23.22
C LYS A 192 -0.46 31.35 -22.49
N GLU A 193 0.08 32.33 -23.20
CA GLU A 193 0.38 33.67 -22.66
C GLU A 193 -0.86 34.38 -22.11
N THR A 194 -2.05 34.00 -22.58
CA THR A 194 -3.32 34.50 -22.08
C THR A 194 -3.73 33.91 -20.73
N LEU A 195 -2.96 32.99 -20.15
CA LEU A 195 -3.28 32.32 -18.88
C LEU A 195 -2.11 32.47 -17.89
N SER A 196 -2.45 32.50 -16.62
CA SER A 196 -1.51 32.61 -15.51
C SER A 196 -1.86 31.63 -14.40
N CYS A 197 -0.99 31.52 -13.38
CA CYS A 197 -1.26 30.70 -12.21
C CYS A 197 -2.54 31.10 -11.46
N ALA A 198 -2.95 32.36 -11.53
CA ALA A 198 -4.15 32.87 -10.86
C ALA A 198 -5.46 32.36 -11.51
N ASP A 199 -5.38 31.89 -12.76
CA ASP A 199 -6.54 31.41 -13.52
C ASP A 199 -6.89 29.95 -13.22
N TRP A 200 -6.22 29.34 -12.24
CA TRP A 200 -6.50 27.97 -11.82
C TRP A 200 -7.91 27.86 -11.24
N LYS A 201 -8.72 26.93 -11.75
CA LYS A 201 -10.11 26.74 -11.31
C LYS A 201 -10.36 25.42 -10.62
N LEU A 202 -9.87 24.35 -11.21
CA LEU A 202 -10.15 23.00 -10.75
C LEU A 202 -9.06 22.03 -11.17
N TYR A 203 -9.12 20.84 -10.60
CA TYR A 203 -8.34 19.71 -11.08
C TYR A 203 -9.26 18.51 -11.28
N VAL A 204 -8.90 17.65 -12.23
CA VAL A 204 -9.58 16.38 -12.50
C VAL A 204 -8.55 15.25 -12.54
N ASN A 205 -8.96 14.05 -12.16
CA ASN A 205 -8.13 12.87 -12.39
C ASN A 205 -8.15 12.52 -13.89
N ASP A 206 -7.01 12.10 -14.43
CA ASP A 206 -6.93 11.50 -15.76
C ASP A 206 -6.74 9.98 -15.61
N PRO A 207 -7.83 9.19 -15.68
CA PRO A 207 -7.75 7.75 -15.45
C PRO A 207 -6.92 7.03 -16.52
N LYS A 208 -6.98 7.48 -17.79
CA LYS A 208 -6.21 6.88 -18.88
C LYS A 208 -4.72 7.09 -18.69
N LEU A 209 -4.34 8.29 -18.25
CA LEU A 209 -2.94 8.62 -18.00
C LEU A 209 -2.43 7.96 -16.71
N SER A 210 -3.28 7.88 -15.68
CA SER A 210 -2.99 7.14 -14.45
C SER A 210 -2.74 5.66 -14.73
N GLU A 211 -3.55 5.03 -15.58
CA GLU A 211 -3.33 3.65 -16.02
C GLU A 211 -2.02 3.53 -16.80
N LYS A 212 -1.75 4.45 -17.73
CA LYS A 212 -0.52 4.45 -18.53
C LYS A 212 0.74 4.52 -17.67
N TYR A 213 0.77 5.30 -16.60
CA TYR A 213 1.95 5.47 -15.76
C TYR A 213 2.01 4.42 -14.64
N THR A 214 0.93 4.23 -13.89
CA THR A 214 0.91 3.34 -12.73
C THR A 214 0.77 1.87 -13.11
N ILE A 215 -0.15 1.52 -14.01
CA ILE A 215 -0.47 0.11 -14.33
C ILE A 215 0.54 -0.48 -15.31
N ARG A 216 1.04 0.28 -16.28
CA ARG A 216 2.08 -0.23 -17.20
C ARG A 216 3.44 -0.43 -16.53
N ALA A 217 3.64 0.10 -15.32
CA ALA A 217 4.82 -0.20 -14.51
C ALA A 217 4.76 -1.59 -13.84
N VAL A 218 3.57 -2.22 -13.82
CA VAL A 218 3.35 -3.59 -13.33
C VAL A 218 3.34 -4.56 -14.52
N SER A 219 4.16 -5.59 -14.48
CA SER A 219 4.16 -6.62 -15.54
C SER A 219 2.93 -7.53 -15.43
N LYS A 220 2.61 -8.26 -16.51
CA LYS A 220 1.49 -9.23 -16.49
C LYS A 220 1.72 -10.34 -15.46
N GLU A 221 2.96 -10.77 -15.29
CA GLU A 221 3.38 -11.76 -14.30
C GLU A 221 3.17 -11.23 -12.88
N GLU A 222 3.50 -9.96 -12.64
CA GLU A 222 3.29 -9.33 -11.33
C GLU A 222 1.80 -9.16 -10.99
N LEU A 223 0.96 -8.85 -11.99
CA LEU A 223 -0.50 -8.78 -11.79
C LEU A 223 -1.10 -10.12 -11.35
N ASN A 224 -0.52 -11.24 -11.77
CA ASN A 224 -1.01 -12.56 -11.37
C ASN A 224 -0.75 -12.86 -9.89
N ILE A 225 0.27 -12.24 -9.27
CA ILE A 225 0.57 -12.41 -7.85
C ILE A 225 -0.62 -11.95 -6.98
N PHE A 226 -1.34 -10.92 -7.43
CA PHE A 226 -2.49 -10.36 -6.69
C PHE A 226 -3.76 -11.21 -6.80
N LYS A 227 -3.73 -12.32 -7.56
CA LYS A 227 -4.88 -13.22 -7.77
C LYS A 227 -4.73 -14.56 -7.05
N MET A 228 -3.60 -14.80 -6.38
CA MET A 228 -3.20 -16.07 -5.76
C MET A 228 -3.56 -16.15 -4.28
#